data_AF-V8CA47-F1
#
_entry.id   AF-V8CA47-F1
#
_cell.length_a   1.000
_cell.length_b   1.000
_cell.length_c   1.000
_cell.angle_alpha   90.00
_cell.angle_beta   90.00
_cell.angle_gamma   90.00
#
_symmetry.space_group_name_H-M   'P 1'
#
loop_
_entity.id
_entity.type
_entity.pdbx_description
1 polymer ?
#
loop_
_entity_poly.entity_id
_entity_poly.type
_entity_poly.pdbx_seq_one_letter_code
_entity_poly.pdbx_strand_id
1 'polypeptide(L)'
;MNAPQQDFITQKTLIPPLKIQGIKSKLVPHIKNHIHWESAGSCVGTYFEPFMGSGVVGFNLAPKKAIFSDTNPYIIDFYNAIKNGKITKDSIASYLKCEGKNLKKYGQEYYLEVRTRFNTHKSPFDFLFLNRSCFNGLMRFNAKGGFNVPYCKKDNRFSSAYITKIANQVAWVAKRIEGNQWEFVCCDFTSILRGAKEVDFIYCDPPYIHRHSDYFNSWSEADEKQLYEILRSTKARFILSTWHSNKYRENVYIREFWSDFHSSIISHFYHLGASENNRNEIKEALVRNYSISKNADEKPSREQALLFG
;
A
#
# COMPACT_ATOMS: atom_id res chain seq x y z
N MET A 1 -39.94 -1.99 -12.39
CA MET A 1 -39.15 -2.91 -11.55
C MET A 1 -37.84 -2.22 -11.25
N ASN A 2 -37.73 -1.59 -10.08
CA ASN A 2 -36.55 -0.83 -9.67
C ASN A 2 -35.50 -1.81 -9.13
N ALA A 3 -34.28 -1.76 -9.68
CA ALA A 3 -33.14 -2.48 -9.15
C ALA A 3 -32.82 -1.99 -7.72
N PRO A 4 -32.37 -2.88 -6.80
CA PRO A 4 -32.08 -2.48 -5.44
C PRO A 4 -30.88 -1.53 -5.41
N GLN A 5 -31.12 -0.35 -4.85
CA GLN A 5 -30.12 0.64 -4.46
C GLN A 5 -29.18 -0.04 -3.46
N GLN A 6 -27.93 -0.25 -3.85
CA GLN A 6 -26.94 -0.93 -3.03
C GLN A 6 -26.46 0.04 -1.95
N ASP A 7 -26.99 -0.10 -0.73
CA ASP A 7 -26.48 0.63 0.44
C ASP A 7 -25.01 0.28 0.67
N PHE A 8 -24.11 1.18 0.28
CA PHE A 8 -22.69 1.09 0.58
C PHE A 8 -22.48 1.39 2.06
N ILE A 9 -22.70 0.39 2.93
CA ILE A 9 -22.13 0.37 4.27
C ILE A 9 -20.63 0.62 4.10
N THR A 10 -20.12 1.71 4.68
CA THR A 10 -18.71 2.09 4.64
C THR A 10 -17.87 1.01 5.32
N GLN A 11 -17.50 -0.01 4.54
CA GLN A 11 -16.67 -1.11 5.02
C GLN A 11 -15.36 -0.56 5.56
N LYS A 12 -15.10 -0.86 6.83
CA LYS A 12 -13.85 -0.52 7.50
C LYS A 12 -12.67 -1.03 6.68
N THR A 13 -11.77 -0.12 6.29
CA THR A 13 -10.52 -0.48 5.62
C THR A 13 -9.67 -1.36 6.54
N LEU A 14 -9.30 -2.54 6.04
CA LEU A 14 -8.44 -3.49 6.74
C LEU A 14 -6.98 -3.26 6.38
N ILE A 15 -6.10 -3.43 7.37
CA ILE A 15 -4.67 -3.10 7.23
C ILE A 15 -3.87 -4.38 6.99
N PRO A 16 -3.00 -4.43 5.97
CA PRO A 16 -2.11 -5.57 5.70
C PRO A 16 -1.08 -5.80 6.83
N PRO A 17 -0.42 -6.98 6.85
CA PRO A 17 0.56 -7.33 7.87
C PRO A 17 1.90 -6.61 7.74
N LEU A 18 2.26 -6.01 6.60
CA LEU A 18 3.45 -5.15 6.51
C LEU A 18 3.10 -3.72 6.92
N LYS A 19 3.93 -3.11 7.78
CA LYS A 19 3.82 -1.69 8.15
C LYS A 19 4.69 -0.88 7.20
N ILE A 20 4.09 0.01 6.42
CA ILE A 20 4.78 0.87 5.45
C ILE A 20 4.35 2.32 5.69
N GLN A 21 5.30 3.26 5.58
CA GLN A 21 5.01 4.69 5.68
C GLN A 21 4.29 5.17 4.42
N GLY A 22 3.34 6.10 4.56
CA GLY A 22 2.55 6.58 3.43
C GLY A 22 1.46 5.61 2.95
N ILE A 23 1.12 4.59 3.76
CA ILE A 23 0.04 3.65 3.46
C ILE A 23 -1.27 4.39 3.17
N LYS A 24 -1.88 4.10 2.02
CA LYS A 24 -3.11 4.74 1.51
C LYS A 24 -4.40 4.29 2.20
N SER A 25 -4.33 3.81 3.44
CA SER A 25 -5.50 3.25 4.13
C SER A 25 -6.64 4.26 4.33
N LYS A 26 -6.34 5.56 4.46
CA LYS A 26 -7.35 6.63 4.53
C LYS A 26 -7.99 6.95 3.18
N LEU A 27 -7.27 6.67 2.09
CA LEU A 27 -7.70 6.95 0.72
C LEU A 27 -8.46 5.79 0.08
N VAL A 28 -8.36 4.58 0.63
CA VAL A 28 -9.07 3.39 0.13
C VAL A 28 -10.57 3.65 -0.14
N PRO A 29 -11.35 4.30 0.74
CA PRO A 29 -12.76 4.59 0.44
C PRO A 29 -12.95 5.48 -0.80
N HIS A 30 -12.14 6.53 -0.94
CA HIS A 30 -12.20 7.44 -2.09
C HIS A 30 -11.77 6.73 -3.38
N ILE A 31 -10.68 5.96 -3.32
CA ILE A 31 -10.21 5.16 -4.46
C ILE A 31 -11.30 4.18 -4.88
N LYS A 32 -11.93 3.47 -3.93
CA LYS A 32 -13.02 2.53 -4.22
C LYS A 32 -14.21 3.20 -4.93
N ASN A 33 -14.53 4.44 -4.56
CA ASN A 33 -15.61 5.20 -5.21
C ASN A 33 -15.24 5.66 -6.63
N HIS A 34 -13.94 5.77 -6.93
CA HIS A 34 -13.45 6.23 -8.23
C HIS A 34 -13.11 5.09 -9.19
N ILE A 35 -12.98 3.85 -8.69
CA ILE A 35 -12.70 2.69 -9.51
C ILE A 35 -13.98 2.20 -10.18
N HIS A 36 -14.02 2.35 -11.50
CA HIS A 36 -15.02 1.73 -12.36
C HIS A 36 -14.28 0.89 -13.39
N TRP A 37 -14.17 -0.41 -13.16
CA TRP A 37 -13.84 -1.34 -14.24
C TRP A 37 -15.16 -1.99 -14.68
N GLU A 38 -15.52 -1.82 -15.95
CA GLU A 38 -16.68 -2.49 -16.51
C GLU A 38 -16.28 -3.93 -16.81
N SER A 39 -17.10 -4.87 -16.35
CA SER A 39 -17.03 -6.24 -16.86
C SER A 39 -17.63 -6.18 -18.27
N ALA A 40 -16.79 -6.17 -19.30
CA ALA A 40 -17.26 -6.26 -20.69
C ALA A 40 -17.73 -7.71 -20.95
N GLY A 41 -19.01 -7.98 -20.68
CA GLY A 41 -19.60 -9.32 -20.82
C GLY A 41 -18.96 -10.34 -19.87
N SER A 42 -18.44 -11.45 -20.42
CA SER A 42 -17.82 -12.55 -19.67
C SER A 42 -16.32 -12.35 -19.37
N CYS A 43 -15.68 -11.28 -19.88
CA CYS A 43 -14.26 -11.03 -19.63
C CYS A 43 -14.03 -10.28 -18.32
N VAL A 44 -13.30 -10.94 -17.41
CA VAL A 44 -12.81 -10.32 -16.17
C VAL A 44 -11.47 -9.65 -16.45
N GLY A 45 -11.46 -8.32 -16.45
CA GLY A 45 -10.24 -7.51 -16.52
C GLY A 45 -9.26 -7.82 -15.39
N THR A 46 -7.97 -7.61 -15.65
CA THR A 46 -6.89 -7.75 -14.68
C THR A 46 -6.66 -6.42 -13.98
N TYR A 47 -6.59 -6.43 -12.65
CA TYR A 47 -6.15 -5.27 -11.87
C TYR A 47 -4.63 -5.27 -11.73
N PHE A 48 -3.98 -4.18 -12.13
CA PHE A 48 -2.54 -3.99 -12.01
C PHE A 48 -2.23 -2.97 -10.91
N GLU A 49 -1.38 -3.35 -9.96
CA GLU A 49 -0.85 -2.46 -8.92
C GLU A 49 0.69 -2.56 -8.91
N PRO A 50 1.38 -1.80 -9.78
CA PRO A 50 2.84 -1.91 -9.99
C PRO A 50 3.71 -1.38 -8.84
N PHE A 51 3.09 -0.69 -7.88
CA PHE A 51 3.72 -0.12 -6.70
C PHE A 51 2.97 -0.60 -5.47
N MET A 52 2.86 -1.93 -5.30
CA MET A 52 1.94 -2.48 -4.30
C MET A 52 2.27 -2.00 -2.88
N GLY A 53 3.56 -1.85 -2.53
CA GLY A 53 3.96 -1.53 -1.17
C GLY A 53 3.31 -2.47 -0.15
N SER A 54 2.33 -1.96 0.62
CA SER A 54 1.60 -2.82 1.58
C SER A 54 0.48 -3.65 0.94
N GLY A 55 0.06 -3.35 -0.29
CA GLY A 55 -1.10 -3.93 -0.96
C GLY A 55 -2.45 -3.47 -0.37
N VAL A 56 -2.45 -2.35 0.37
CA VAL A 56 -3.65 -1.94 1.13
C VAL A 56 -4.82 -1.61 0.20
N VAL A 57 -4.54 -1.09 -1.00
CA VAL A 57 -5.57 -0.70 -1.95
C VAL A 57 -6.15 -1.96 -2.58
N GLY A 58 -5.37 -2.74 -3.34
CA GLY A 58 -5.90 -3.93 -4.00
C GLY A 58 -6.47 -4.98 -3.04
N PHE A 59 -5.94 -5.17 -1.82
CA PHE A 59 -6.51 -6.15 -0.88
C PHE A 59 -7.88 -5.75 -0.33
N ASN A 60 -8.17 -4.45 -0.23
CA ASN A 60 -9.48 -3.95 0.17
C ASN A 60 -10.45 -3.86 -1.01
N LEU A 61 -9.96 -3.60 -2.23
CA LEU A 61 -10.76 -3.66 -3.46
C LEU A 61 -11.15 -5.10 -3.80
N ALA A 62 -10.28 -6.06 -3.48
CA ALA A 62 -10.45 -7.48 -3.72
C ALA A 62 -10.82 -7.84 -5.18
N PRO A 63 -10.06 -7.40 -6.20
CA PRO A 63 -10.31 -7.73 -7.59
C PRO A 63 -10.23 -9.24 -7.83
N LYS A 64 -11.03 -9.76 -8.77
CA LYS A 64 -11.05 -11.20 -9.06
C LYS A 64 -9.74 -11.71 -9.67
N LYS A 65 -9.10 -10.89 -10.50
CA LYS A 65 -7.80 -11.16 -11.09
C LYS A 65 -6.90 -9.95 -10.89
N ALA A 66 -5.68 -10.16 -10.40
CA ALA A 66 -4.74 -9.08 -10.16
C ALA A 66 -3.28 -9.49 -10.30
N ILE A 67 -2.47 -8.52 -10.73
CA ILE A 67 -1.01 -8.60 -10.73
C ILE A 67 -0.51 -7.45 -9.86
N PHE A 68 0.08 -7.81 -8.73
CA PHE A 68 0.76 -6.91 -7.81
C PHE A 68 2.25 -6.99 -8.08
N SER A 69 2.92 -5.86 -8.25
CA SER A 69 4.38 -5.82 -8.30
C SER A 69 4.98 -4.76 -7.40
N ASP A 70 6.26 -4.97 -7.10
CA ASP A 70 7.12 -4.04 -6.39
C ASP A 70 8.56 -4.34 -6.81
N THR A 71 9.42 -3.33 -6.77
CA THR A 71 10.87 -3.51 -6.96
C THR A 71 11.55 -4.10 -5.74
N ASN A 72 10.88 -4.06 -4.57
CA ASN A 72 11.39 -4.64 -3.34
C ASN A 72 11.07 -6.15 -3.26
N PRO A 73 12.09 -7.03 -3.43
CA PRO A 73 11.87 -8.47 -3.45
C PRO A 73 11.32 -9.00 -2.12
N TYR A 74 11.64 -8.36 -0.99
CA TYR A 74 11.23 -8.84 0.33
C TYR A 74 9.73 -8.66 0.59
N ILE A 75 9.11 -7.64 -0.02
CA ILE A 75 7.65 -7.46 0.01
C ILE A 75 6.99 -8.59 -0.79
N ILE A 76 7.49 -8.83 -2.00
CA ILE A 76 6.98 -9.85 -2.91
C ILE A 76 7.14 -11.25 -2.33
N ASP A 77 8.33 -11.57 -1.83
CA ASP A 77 8.62 -12.86 -1.20
C ASP A 77 7.75 -13.09 0.04
N PHE A 78 7.47 -12.05 0.81
CA PHE A 78 6.58 -12.15 1.96
C PHE A 78 5.14 -12.49 1.55
N TYR A 79 4.59 -11.82 0.54
CA TYR A 79 3.23 -12.13 0.06
C TYR A 79 3.15 -13.46 -0.68
N ASN A 80 4.19 -13.84 -1.44
CA ASN A 80 4.30 -15.17 -2.01
C ASN A 80 4.42 -16.26 -0.94
N ALA A 81 5.08 -15.98 0.19
CA ALA A 81 5.12 -16.89 1.34
C ALA A 81 3.74 -17.04 2.02
N ILE A 82 2.87 -16.03 1.97
CA ILE A 82 1.47 -16.21 2.40
C ILE A 82 0.71 -17.04 1.36
N LYS A 83 0.84 -16.70 0.06
CA LYS A 83 0.17 -17.37 -1.05
C LYS A 83 0.47 -18.87 -1.10
N ASN A 84 1.71 -19.28 -0.82
CA ASN A 84 2.13 -20.68 -0.86
C ASN A 84 1.96 -21.44 0.47
N GLY A 85 1.35 -20.82 1.48
CA GLY A 85 1.11 -21.45 2.78
C GLY A 85 2.33 -21.57 3.71
N LYS A 86 3.49 -21.01 3.36
CA LYS A 86 4.67 -20.95 4.26
C LYS A 86 4.39 -20.07 5.48
N ILE A 87 3.78 -18.91 5.26
CA ILE A 87 3.33 -18.00 6.31
C ILE A 87 1.81 -18.14 6.46
N THR A 88 1.39 -18.74 7.56
CA THR A 88 0.00 -18.85 7.98
C THR A 88 -0.21 -18.05 9.26
N LYS A 89 -1.47 -17.91 9.68
CA LYS A 89 -1.83 -17.32 10.97
C LYS A 89 -1.06 -17.97 12.13
N ASP A 90 -0.98 -19.30 12.14
CA ASP A 90 -0.40 -20.05 13.25
C ASP A 90 1.12 -20.09 13.20
N SER A 91 1.71 -20.22 12.00
CA SER A 91 3.16 -20.23 11.86
C SER A 91 3.75 -18.86 12.23
N ILE A 92 3.12 -17.76 11.81
CA ILE A 92 3.60 -16.42 12.16
C ILE A 92 3.37 -16.09 13.64
N ALA A 93 2.25 -16.53 14.22
CA ALA A 93 1.99 -16.32 15.64
C ALA A 93 3.00 -17.05 16.52
N SER A 94 3.30 -18.30 16.18
CA SER A 94 4.30 -19.13 16.87
C SER A 94 5.69 -18.53 16.77
N TYR A 95 6.07 -18.08 15.56
CA TYR A 95 7.34 -17.42 15.31
C TYR A 95 7.51 -16.14 16.14
N LEU A 96 6.55 -15.21 16.05
CA LEU A 96 6.61 -13.93 16.77
C LEU A 96 6.57 -14.12 18.29
N LYS A 97 5.91 -15.17 18.79
CA LYS A 97 5.92 -15.53 20.21
C LYS A 97 7.30 -16.01 20.66
N CYS A 98 7.98 -16.83 19.85
CA CYS A 98 9.33 -17.31 20.16
C CYS A 98 10.35 -16.16 20.13
N GLU A 99 10.46 -15.49 19.00
CA GLU A 99 11.40 -14.39 18.78
C GLU A 99 11.10 -13.19 19.70
N GLY A 100 9.83 -12.94 20.00
CA GLY A 100 9.40 -11.90 20.93
C GLY A 100 9.86 -12.13 22.37
N LYS A 101 10.00 -13.39 22.83
CA LYS A 101 10.58 -13.68 24.15
C LYS A 101 12.06 -13.32 24.21
N ASN A 102 12.80 -13.66 23.17
CA ASN A 102 14.22 -13.33 23.07
C ASN A 102 14.45 -11.83 22.94
N LEU A 103 13.63 -11.13 22.14
CA LEU A 103 13.64 -9.66 22.08
C LEU A 103 13.38 -9.03 23.45
N LYS A 104 12.42 -9.57 24.22
CA LYS A 104 12.14 -9.07 25.57
C LYS A 104 13.31 -9.29 26.53
N LYS A 105 14.06 -10.39 26.38
CA LYS A 105 15.16 -10.75 27.27
C LYS A 105 16.46 -9.99 26.96
N TYR A 106 16.77 -9.82 25.67
CA TYR A 106 18.08 -9.34 25.21
C TYR A 106 18.01 -8.00 24.46
N GLY A 107 16.81 -7.47 24.21
CA GLY A 107 16.60 -6.14 23.64
C GLY A 107 17.30 -5.93 22.29
N GLN A 108 18.08 -4.85 22.20
CA GLN A 108 18.71 -4.41 20.96
C GLN A 108 19.69 -5.43 20.38
N GLU A 109 20.44 -6.17 21.21
CA GLU A 109 21.42 -7.14 20.74
C GLU A 109 20.75 -8.25 19.93
N TYR A 110 19.65 -8.79 20.44
CA TYR A 110 18.88 -9.80 19.73
C TYR A 110 18.20 -9.26 18.48
N TYR A 111 17.74 -8.00 18.50
CA TYR A 111 17.26 -7.37 17.27
C TYR A 111 18.34 -7.34 16.17
N LEU A 112 19.60 -7.03 16.54
CA LEU A 112 20.72 -7.01 15.59
C LEU A 112 21.09 -8.41 15.10
N GLU A 113 20.96 -9.42 15.95
CA GLU A 113 21.11 -10.84 15.58
C GLU A 113 20.07 -11.22 14.51
N VAL A 114 18.78 -10.96 14.77
CA VAL A 114 17.70 -11.22 13.81
C VAL A 114 17.90 -10.42 12.51
N ARG A 115 18.39 -9.18 12.59
CA ARG A 115 18.72 -8.37 11.40
C ARG A 115 19.85 -8.98 10.59
N THR A 116 20.86 -9.54 11.25
CA THR A 116 21.97 -10.23 10.58
C THR A 116 21.47 -11.52 9.94
N ARG A 117 20.67 -12.32 10.66
CA ARG A 117 20.01 -13.53 10.15
C ARG A 117 19.16 -13.23 8.91
N PHE A 118 18.35 -12.17 8.94
CA PHE A 118 17.59 -11.71 7.79
C PHE A 118 18.50 -11.34 6.62
N ASN A 119 19.55 -10.56 6.87
CA ASN A 119 20.43 -10.10 5.80
C ASN A 119 21.18 -11.25 5.12
N THR A 120 21.39 -12.37 5.81
CA THR A 120 21.98 -13.60 5.25
C THR A 120 20.94 -14.49 4.56
N HIS A 121 19.83 -14.80 5.22
CA HIS A 121 18.90 -15.86 4.77
C HIS A 121 17.63 -15.35 4.09
N LYS A 122 17.36 -14.05 4.16
CA LYS A 122 16.18 -13.38 3.58
C LYS A 122 14.85 -14.01 3.99
N SER A 123 14.76 -14.53 5.22
CA SER A 123 13.54 -15.18 5.70
C SER A 123 12.37 -14.19 5.76
N PRO A 124 11.19 -14.52 5.19
CA PRO A 124 10.02 -13.63 5.25
C PRO A 124 9.46 -13.52 6.69
N PHE A 125 9.75 -14.50 7.56
CA PHE A 125 9.44 -14.42 8.99
C PHE A 125 10.29 -13.36 9.70
N ASP A 126 11.60 -13.36 9.44
CA ASP A 126 12.53 -12.33 9.93
C ASP A 126 12.14 -10.96 9.41
N PHE A 127 11.80 -10.87 8.12
CA PHE A 127 11.39 -9.62 7.50
C PHE A 127 10.20 -8.99 8.23
N LEU A 128 9.16 -9.77 8.51
CA LEU A 128 8.00 -9.28 9.26
C LEU A 128 8.37 -8.89 10.70
N PHE A 129 9.16 -9.71 11.38
CA PHE A 129 9.63 -9.40 12.74
C PHE A 129 10.37 -8.06 12.78
N LEU A 130 11.32 -7.85 11.86
CA LEU A 130 12.09 -6.61 11.77
C LEU A 130 11.18 -5.43 11.41
N ASN A 131 10.30 -5.57 10.42
CA ASN A 131 9.36 -4.52 10.04
C ASN A 131 8.47 -4.09 11.23
N ARG A 132 8.05 -5.05 12.07
CA ARG A 132 7.17 -4.79 13.23
C ARG A 132 7.90 -4.34 14.50
N SER A 133 9.22 -4.44 14.55
CA SER A 133 10.06 -4.05 15.70
C SER A 133 11.09 -2.96 15.39
N CYS A 134 11.21 -2.52 14.14
CA CYS A 134 12.09 -1.43 13.74
C CYS A 134 11.47 -0.04 14.00
N PHE A 135 12.32 0.99 13.97
CA PHE A 135 11.92 2.37 14.15
C PHE A 135 10.84 2.78 13.13
N ASN A 136 9.67 3.15 13.65
CA ASN A 136 8.51 3.62 12.90
C ASN A 136 7.98 2.71 11.77
N GLY A 137 8.43 1.47 11.64
CA GLY A 137 8.06 0.62 10.50
C GLY A 137 8.64 1.15 9.18
N LEU A 138 9.81 1.80 9.24
CA LEU A 138 10.56 2.14 8.05
C LEU A 138 11.00 0.86 7.32
N MET A 139 11.19 0.98 6.01
CA MET A 139 11.56 -0.14 5.16
C MET A 139 12.76 0.25 4.31
N ARG A 140 13.91 0.37 4.99
CA ARG A 140 15.17 0.82 4.41
C ARG A 140 16.17 -0.31 4.25
N PHE A 141 16.83 -0.27 3.10
CA PHE A 141 17.90 -1.17 2.72
C PHE A 141 19.13 -0.38 2.28
N ASN A 142 20.31 -0.92 2.55
CA ASN A 142 21.57 -0.37 2.07
C ASN A 142 21.83 -0.78 0.60
N ALA A 143 22.91 -0.27 0.00
CA ALA A 143 23.28 -0.57 -1.38
C ALA A 143 23.57 -2.07 -1.66
N LYS A 144 23.80 -2.88 -0.61
CA LYS A 144 23.94 -4.34 -0.71
C LYS A 144 22.59 -5.07 -0.54
N GLY A 145 21.48 -4.34 -0.56
CA GLY A 145 20.13 -4.87 -0.35
C GLY A 145 19.85 -5.34 1.08
N GLY A 146 20.70 -5.01 2.06
CA GLY A 146 20.53 -5.42 3.45
C GLY A 146 19.67 -4.45 4.25
N PHE A 147 18.74 -4.95 5.06
CA PHE A 147 17.91 -4.17 5.96
C PHE A 147 18.78 -3.45 7.01
N ASN A 148 18.61 -2.13 7.16
CA ASN A 148 19.46 -1.30 8.00
C ASN A 148 18.69 -0.29 8.88
N VAL A 149 17.40 -0.53 9.13
CA VAL A 149 16.61 0.29 10.05
C VAL A 149 17.01 -0.03 11.50
N PRO A 150 17.11 0.98 12.39
CA PRO A 150 17.38 0.74 13.80
C PRO A 150 16.17 0.14 14.53
N TYR A 151 16.45 -0.48 15.68
CA TYR A 151 15.45 -1.00 16.59
C TYR A 151 14.56 0.11 17.19
N CYS A 152 13.28 -0.17 17.45
CA CYS A 152 12.36 0.80 18.05
C CYS A 152 12.46 0.98 19.57
N LYS A 153 13.39 0.28 20.25
CA LYS A 153 13.62 0.34 21.71
C LYS A 153 12.36 -0.04 22.52
N LYS A 154 11.65 -1.09 22.11
CA LYS A 154 10.45 -1.61 22.79
C LYS A 154 10.57 -3.11 23.01
N ASP A 155 11.22 -3.53 24.08
CA ASP A 155 11.58 -4.95 24.29
C ASP A 155 10.36 -5.85 24.42
N ASN A 156 9.28 -5.33 25.01
CA ASN A 156 7.98 -5.99 25.05
C ASN A 156 7.10 -5.68 23.82
N ARG A 157 7.69 -5.59 22.61
CA ARG A 157 6.95 -5.23 21.38
C ARG A 157 5.88 -6.26 21.03
N PHE A 158 6.22 -7.55 21.15
CA PHE A 158 5.37 -8.67 20.72
C PHE A 158 4.54 -9.21 21.88
N SER A 159 3.67 -8.37 22.43
CA SER A 159 2.64 -8.81 23.37
C SER A 159 1.63 -9.74 22.68
N SER A 160 0.93 -10.58 23.46
CA SER A 160 -0.08 -11.50 22.92
C SER A 160 -1.12 -10.80 22.03
N ALA A 161 -1.61 -9.63 22.46
CA ALA A 161 -2.56 -8.84 21.67
C ALA A 161 -1.97 -8.34 20.34
N TYR A 162 -0.69 -7.94 20.33
CA TYR A 162 -0.03 -7.48 19.11
C TYR A 162 0.24 -8.63 18.13
N ILE A 163 0.65 -9.80 18.65
CA ILE A 163 0.81 -11.02 17.86
C ILE A 163 -0.53 -11.43 17.25
N THR A 164 -1.60 -11.50 18.03
CA THR A 164 -2.95 -11.83 17.54
C THR A 164 -3.40 -10.86 16.45
N LYS A 165 -3.14 -9.56 16.61
CA LYS A 165 -3.41 -8.57 15.57
C LYS A 165 -2.68 -8.90 14.26
N ILE A 166 -1.37 -9.13 14.31
CA ILE A 166 -0.57 -9.43 13.11
C ILE A 166 -1.03 -10.74 12.46
N ALA A 167 -1.26 -11.78 13.27
CA ALA A 167 -1.72 -13.08 12.78
C ALA A 167 -3.09 -12.98 12.09
N ASN A 168 -4.02 -12.18 12.62
CA ASN A 168 -5.30 -11.92 11.97
C ASN A 168 -5.16 -11.12 10.66
N GLN A 169 -4.18 -10.21 10.56
CA GLN A 169 -3.88 -9.52 9.29
C GLN A 169 -3.35 -10.50 8.24
N VAL A 170 -2.51 -11.44 8.63
CA VAL A 170 -2.02 -12.52 7.73
C VAL A 170 -3.18 -13.41 7.29
N ALA A 171 -4.03 -13.89 8.21
CA ALA A 171 -5.20 -14.69 7.86
C ALA A 171 -6.16 -13.96 6.91
N TRP A 172 -6.37 -12.66 7.12
CA TRP A 172 -7.21 -11.86 6.23
C TRP A 172 -6.63 -11.81 4.80
N VAL A 173 -5.34 -11.53 4.66
CA VAL A 173 -4.66 -11.51 3.34
C VAL A 173 -4.67 -12.90 2.70
N ALA A 174 -4.40 -13.96 3.45
CA ALA A 174 -4.46 -15.34 2.95
C ALA A 174 -5.84 -15.67 2.37
N LYS A 175 -6.93 -15.37 3.11
CA LYS A 175 -8.31 -15.57 2.63
C LYS A 175 -8.63 -14.76 1.37
N ARG A 176 -8.05 -13.57 1.24
CA ARG A 176 -8.20 -12.75 0.02
C ARG A 176 -7.48 -13.39 -1.17
N ILE A 177 -6.27 -13.91 -0.96
CA ILE A 177 -5.51 -14.60 -2.00
C ILE A 177 -6.22 -15.88 -2.43
N GLU A 178 -6.68 -16.72 -1.49
CA GLU A 178 -7.38 -17.99 -1.79
C GLU A 178 -8.64 -17.80 -2.65
N GLY A 179 -9.36 -16.69 -2.45
CA GLY A 179 -10.59 -16.39 -3.17
C GLY A 179 -10.43 -15.74 -4.54
N ASN A 180 -9.20 -15.45 -4.99
CA ASN A 180 -8.93 -14.68 -6.21
C ASN A 180 -7.69 -15.14 -6.98
N GLN A 181 -7.57 -14.76 -8.25
CA GLN A 181 -6.45 -15.07 -9.12
C GLN A 181 -5.38 -13.98 -9.01
N TRP A 182 -4.57 -14.02 -7.94
CA TRP A 182 -3.57 -13.00 -7.65
C TRP A 182 -2.14 -13.47 -7.88
N GLU A 183 -1.35 -12.64 -8.53
CA GLU A 183 0.08 -12.82 -8.74
C GLU A 183 0.87 -11.71 -8.03
N PHE A 184 1.99 -12.08 -7.42
CA PHE A 184 2.93 -11.16 -6.78
C PHE A 184 4.27 -11.31 -7.48
N VAL A 185 4.71 -10.28 -8.18
CA VAL A 185 5.86 -10.33 -9.09
C VAL A 185 6.89 -9.28 -8.70
N CYS A 186 8.15 -9.67 -8.54
CA CYS A 186 9.24 -8.74 -8.26
C CYS A 186 9.75 -8.20 -9.60
N CYS A 187 9.27 -7.02 -9.99
CA CYS A 187 9.65 -6.36 -11.24
C CYS A 187 9.38 -4.86 -11.15
N ASP A 188 10.00 -4.12 -12.07
CA ASP A 188 9.71 -2.70 -12.26
C ASP A 188 8.32 -2.50 -12.90
N PHE A 189 7.76 -1.30 -12.74
CA PHE A 189 6.42 -0.97 -13.23
C PHE A 189 6.29 -1.09 -14.75
N THR A 190 7.34 -0.87 -15.52
CA THR A 190 7.26 -0.89 -16.99
C THR A 190 6.93 -2.28 -17.52
N SER A 191 7.43 -3.31 -16.82
CA SER A 191 7.28 -4.72 -17.21
C SER A 191 5.81 -5.17 -17.20
N ILE A 192 5.04 -4.80 -16.17
CA ILE A 192 3.62 -5.25 -16.08
C ILE A 192 2.65 -4.31 -16.80
N LEU A 193 2.98 -3.03 -16.94
CA LEU A 193 2.07 -2.05 -17.55
C LEU A 193 2.01 -2.14 -19.08
N ARG A 194 3.09 -2.55 -19.75
CA ARG A 194 3.12 -2.69 -21.22
C ARG A 194 2.12 -3.72 -21.78
N GLY A 195 1.68 -4.66 -20.95
CA GLY A 195 0.72 -5.71 -21.32
C GLY A 195 -0.75 -5.36 -21.06
N ALA A 196 -1.03 -4.19 -20.47
CA ALA A 196 -2.38 -3.82 -20.06
C ALA A 196 -3.30 -3.57 -21.27
N LYS A 197 -4.50 -4.17 -21.23
CA LYS A 197 -5.53 -4.09 -22.26
C LYS A 197 -6.65 -3.14 -21.81
N GLU A 198 -7.51 -2.76 -22.75
CA GLU A 198 -8.63 -1.85 -22.50
C GLU A 198 -9.60 -2.33 -21.38
N VAL A 199 -9.75 -3.64 -21.23
CA VAL A 199 -10.58 -4.25 -20.16
C VAL A 199 -9.92 -4.24 -18.79
N ASP A 200 -8.62 -3.94 -18.72
CA ASP A 200 -7.84 -3.98 -17.49
C ASP A 200 -7.94 -2.64 -16.72
N PHE A 201 -7.52 -2.67 -15.46
CA PHE A 201 -7.49 -1.50 -14.60
C PHE A 201 -6.12 -1.34 -13.96
N ILE A 202 -5.56 -0.13 -13.97
CA ILE A 202 -4.25 0.17 -13.40
C ILE A 202 -4.40 1.12 -12.21
N TYR A 203 -3.83 0.77 -11.06
CA TYR A 203 -3.69 1.68 -9.92
C TYR A 203 -2.21 1.90 -9.61
N CYS A 204 -1.75 3.14 -9.79
CA CYS A 204 -0.38 3.54 -9.53
C CYS A 204 -0.29 4.39 -8.27
N ASP A 205 0.64 4.07 -7.38
CA ASP A 205 1.02 4.89 -6.22
C ASP A 205 2.55 4.93 -6.11
N PRO A 206 3.23 5.58 -7.08
CA PRO A 206 4.68 5.61 -7.12
C PRO A 206 5.26 6.35 -5.90
N PRO A 207 6.53 6.11 -5.56
CA PRO A 207 7.22 6.95 -4.59
C PRO A 207 7.21 8.43 -5.04
N TYR A 208 7.15 9.36 -4.10
CA TYR A 208 7.13 10.78 -4.45
C TYR A 208 8.53 11.31 -4.77
N ILE A 209 8.67 12.01 -5.90
CA ILE A 209 9.93 12.66 -6.29
C ILE A 209 10.40 13.56 -5.13
N HIS A 210 11.70 13.47 -4.82
CA HIS A 210 12.37 14.19 -3.72
C HIS A 210 12.00 13.77 -2.28
N ARG A 211 11.13 12.77 -2.05
CA ARG A 211 11.12 12.05 -0.78
C ARG A 211 12.23 11.00 -0.84
N HIS A 212 13.42 11.37 -0.37
CA HIS A 212 14.54 10.43 -0.22
C HIS A 212 14.16 9.37 0.81
N SER A 213 13.73 8.21 0.34
CA SER A 213 13.64 7.02 1.16
C SER A 213 14.18 5.87 0.34
N ASP A 214 15.44 5.52 0.57
CA ASP A 214 15.96 4.15 0.43
C ASP A 214 16.23 3.61 -1.00
N TYR A 215 17.09 2.60 -1.11
CA TYR A 215 17.62 2.06 -2.39
C TYR A 215 16.55 1.50 -3.34
N PHE A 216 15.49 0.88 -2.81
CA PHE A 216 14.41 0.32 -3.63
C PHE A 216 13.33 1.35 -4.03
N ASN A 217 13.38 2.55 -3.46
CA ASN A 217 12.30 3.55 -3.51
C ASN A 217 12.82 4.90 -4.08
N SER A 218 13.97 4.90 -4.76
CA SER A 218 14.43 6.07 -5.52
C SER A 218 13.48 6.30 -6.68
N TRP A 219 12.91 7.50 -6.76
CA TRP A 219 12.02 7.90 -7.84
C TRP A 219 12.47 9.25 -8.38
N SER A 220 12.93 9.23 -9.63
CA SER A 220 13.47 10.38 -10.35
C SER A 220 12.42 11.01 -11.27
N GLU A 221 12.72 12.19 -11.77
CA GLU A 221 11.93 12.83 -12.83
C GLU A 221 11.86 11.96 -14.10
N ALA A 222 12.93 11.22 -14.42
CA ALA A 222 12.94 10.29 -15.54
C ALA A 222 11.96 9.12 -15.33
N ASP A 223 11.86 8.61 -14.11
CA ASP A 223 10.91 7.53 -13.76
C ASP A 223 9.45 8.03 -13.86
N GLU A 224 9.19 9.24 -13.37
CA GLU A 224 7.86 9.88 -13.47
C GLU A 224 7.47 10.12 -14.94
N LYS A 225 8.39 10.64 -15.75
CA LYS A 225 8.17 10.83 -17.19
C LYS A 225 7.91 9.50 -17.90
N GLN A 226 8.65 8.45 -17.55
CA GLN A 226 8.45 7.12 -18.13
C GLN A 226 7.07 6.54 -17.73
N LEU A 227 6.65 6.72 -16.47
CA LEU A 227 5.32 6.33 -16.03
C LEU A 227 4.22 7.10 -16.78
N TYR A 228 4.41 8.42 -16.96
CA TYR A 228 3.52 9.25 -17.77
C TYR A 228 3.40 8.76 -19.21
N GLU A 229 4.51 8.48 -19.89
CA GLU A 229 4.50 8.01 -21.29
C GLU A 229 3.73 6.69 -21.42
N ILE A 230 3.94 5.75 -20.50
CA ILE A 230 3.23 4.47 -20.47
C ILE A 230 1.73 4.68 -20.22
N LEU A 231 1.36 5.43 -19.18
CA LEU A 231 -0.06 5.67 -18.83
C LEU A 231 -0.80 6.53 -19.86
N ARG A 232 -0.11 7.43 -20.56
CA ARG A 232 -0.71 8.21 -21.66
C ARG A 232 -1.03 7.34 -22.87
N SER A 233 -0.22 6.32 -23.13
CA SER A 233 -0.40 5.42 -24.28
C SER A 233 -1.37 4.27 -24.04
N THR A 234 -1.73 3.99 -22.77
CA THR A 234 -2.59 2.84 -22.45
C THR A 234 -4.06 3.11 -22.78
N LYS A 235 -4.75 2.06 -23.23
CA LYS A 235 -6.21 2.04 -23.37
C LYS A 235 -6.90 1.59 -22.08
N ALA A 236 -6.17 1.00 -21.15
CA ALA A 236 -6.70 0.60 -19.84
C ALA A 236 -7.14 1.83 -19.05
N ARG A 237 -8.18 1.69 -18.22
CA ARG A 237 -8.51 2.72 -17.24
C ARG A 237 -7.43 2.76 -16.16
N PHE A 238 -7.02 3.95 -15.73
CA PHE A 238 -6.06 4.09 -14.65
C PHE A 238 -6.45 5.13 -13.59
N ILE A 239 -5.96 4.91 -12.38
CA ILE A 239 -5.85 5.93 -11.33
C ILE A 239 -4.37 6.02 -10.92
N LEU A 240 -3.85 7.23 -10.87
CA LEU A 240 -2.57 7.56 -10.26
C LEU A 240 -2.81 8.36 -8.98
N SER A 241 -2.31 7.84 -7.86
CA SER A 241 -2.19 8.57 -6.60
C SER A 241 -0.85 9.29 -6.55
N THR A 242 -0.88 10.62 -6.39
CA THR A 242 0.34 11.43 -6.23
C THR A 242 0.13 12.53 -5.21
N TRP A 243 1.21 13.09 -4.67
CA TRP A 243 1.10 14.28 -3.81
C TRP A 243 0.79 15.50 -4.68
N HIS A 244 -0.12 16.36 -4.22
CA HIS A 244 -0.49 17.58 -4.92
C HIS A 244 0.28 18.78 -4.40
N SER A 245 0.09 19.09 -3.11
CA SER A 245 0.77 20.20 -2.47
C SER A 245 0.75 20.06 -0.96
N ASN A 246 1.58 20.84 -0.30
CA ASN A 246 1.51 21.10 1.12
C ASN A 246 1.68 22.62 1.36
N LYS A 247 1.74 23.04 2.62
CA LYS A 247 1.92 24.46 2.99
C LYS A 247 3.11 25.16 2.33
N TYR A 248 4.16 24.41 1.95
CA TYR A 248 5.45 24.96 1.52
C TYR A 248 5.76 24.74 0.04
N ARG A 249 5.19 23.72 -0.59
CA ARG A 249 5.56 23.28 -1.95
C ARG A 249 4.37 22.72 -2.70
N GLU A 250 4.41 22.84 -4.02
CA GLU A 250 3.49 22.21 -4.95
C GLU A 250 4.22 21.20 -5.83
N ASN A 251 3.50 20.18 -6.28
CA ASN A 251 4.01 19.20 -7.22
C ASN A 251 3.94 19.77 -8.64
N VAL A 252 5.08 20.22 -9.16
CA VAL A 252 5.20 20.78 -10.51
C VAL A 252 4.79 19.78 -11.60
N TYR A 253 5.05 18.49 -11.38
CA TYR A 253 4.77 17.42 -12.33
C TYR A 253 3.28 17.19 -12.58
N ILE A 254 2.39 17.64 -11.68
CA ILE A 254 0.95 17.64 -11.96
C ILE A 254 0.63 18.53 -13.16
N ARG A 255 1.26 19.70 -13.24
CA ARG A 255 1.06 20.63 -14.37
C ARG A 255 1.83 20.20 -15.61
N GLU A 256 3.01 19.61 -15.44
CA GLU A 256 3.88 19.26 -16.57
C GLU A 256 3.46 17.97 -17.28
N PHE A 257 3.04 16.94 -16.53
CA PHE A 257 2.70 15.63 -17.07
C PHE A 257 1.21 15.31 -16.97
N TRP A 258 0.57 15.68 -15.87
CA TRP A 258 -0.75 15.15 -15.53
C TRP A 258 -1.93 16.09 -15.84
N SER A 259 -1.67 17.23 -16.48
CA SER A 259 -2.67 18.29 -16.73
C SER A 259 -3.79 17.89 -17.67
N ASP A 260 -3.51 16.98 -18.60
CA ASP A 260 -4.46 16.54 -19.63
C ASP A 260 -5.45 15.49 -19.13
N PHE A 261 -5.31 15.05 -17.88
CA PHE A 261 -6.13 14.03 -17.25
C PHE A 261 -7.11 14.65 -16.24
N HIS A 262 -8.18 13.91 -15.95
CA HIS A 262 -9.09 14.30 -14.87
C HIS A 262 -8.39 14.13 -13.52
N SER A 263 -8.56 15.08 -12.60
CA SER A 263 -8.00 14.98 -11.26
C SER A 263 -9.02 15.36 -10.19
N SER A 264 -8.94 14.68 -9.04
CA SER A 264 -9.65 15.05 -7.81
C SER A 264 -8.63 15.25 -6.69
N ILE A 265 -8.76 16.34 -5.94
CA ILE A 265 -7.86 16.67 -4.83
C ILE A 265 -8.51 16.23 -3.52
N ILE A 266 -7.75 15.50 -2.72
CA ILE A 266 -8.18 15.00 -1.41
C ILE A 266 -7.22 15.53 -0.35
N SER A 267 -7.77 16.19 0.67
CA SER A 267 -7.00 16.70 1.81
C SER A 267 -6.92 15.67 2.92
N HIS A 268 -5.70 15.36 3.39
CA HIS A 268 -5.50 14.50 4.55
C HIS A 268 -4.41 15.05 5.49
N PHE A 269 -4.65 14.86 6.80
CA PHE A 269 -3.66 15.18 7.83
C PHE A 269 -2.79 13.95 8.13
N TYR A 270 -1.47 14.11 7.97
CA TYR A 270 -0.48 13.15 8.47
C TYR A 270 -0.11 13.49 9.91
N HIS A 271 -0.37 12.56 10.85
CA HIS A 271 0.13 12.67 12.22
C HIS A 271 1.58 12.16 12.27
N LEU A 272 2.52 12.97 11.77
CA LEU A 272 3.96 12.69 11.86
C LEU A 272 4.63 13.78 12.71
N GLY A 273 4.33 13.80 14.01
CA GLY A 273 4.97 14.70 14.97
C GLY A 273 4.37 14.57 16.37
N ALA A 274 5.20 14.70 17.40
CA ALA A 274 4.80 14.66 18.81
C ALA A 274 4.14 15.96 19.31
N SER A 275 4.08 17.01 18.48
CA SER A 275 3.49 18.32 18.81
C SER A 275 2.40 18.71 17.79
N GLU A 276 1.38 19.44 18.25
CA GLU A 276 0.23 19.84 17.43
C GLU A 276 0.60 20.77 16.27
N ASN A 277 1.69 21.53 16.40
CA ASN A 277 2.20 22.47 15.39
C ASN A 277 2.83 21.79 14.15
N ASN A 278 3.07 20.47 14.18
CA ASN A 278 3.64 19.74 13.03
C ASN A 278 2.58 18.99 12.19
N ARG A 279 1.28 19.22 12.45
CA ARG A 279 0.17 18.65 11.67
C ARG A 279 -0.05 19.46 10.38
N ASN A 280 0.88 19.37 9.44
CA ASN A 280 0.71 20.01 8.14
C ASN A 280 -0.25 19.19 7.26
N GLU A 281 -1.24 19.86 6.70
CA GLU A 281 -2.12 19.30 5.67
C GLU A 281 -1.28 18.90 4.45
N ILE A 282 -1.46 17.67 3.97
CA ILE A 282 -0.95 17.23 2.69
C ILE A 282 -2.16 16.98 1.80
N LYS A 283 -2.15 17.62 0.63
CA LYS A 283 -3.13 17.39 -0.42
C LYS A 283 -2.59 16.30 -1.32
N GLU A 284 -3.40 15.28 -1.57
CA GLU A 284 -3.12 14.22 -2.54
C GLU A 284 -4.02 14.43 -3.76
N ALA A 285 -3.50 14.13 -4.95
CA ALA A 285 -4.25 14.12 -6.20
C ALA A 285 -4.47 12.68 -6.65
N LEU A 286 -5.71 12.38 -7.01
CA LEU A 286 -6.05 11.17 -7.79
C LEU A 286 -6.26 11.59 -9.24
N VAL A 287 -5.33 11.23 -10.11
CA VAL A 287 -5.34 11.51 -11.55
C VAL A 287 -5.89 10.29 -12.31
N ARG A 288 -6.72 10.50 -13.34
CA ARG A 288 -7.40 9.44 -14.09
C ARG A 288 -7.68 9.79 -15.54
N ASN A 289 -7.70 8.79 -16.42
CA ASN A 289 -8.00 8.94 -17.86
C ASN A 289 -9.48 8.75 -18.23
N TYR A 290 -10.39 8.76 -17.25
CA TYR A 290 -11.83 8.62 -17.48
C TYR A 290 -12.65 9.52 -16.55
N SER A 291 -13.82 9.94 -17.02
CA SER A 291 -14.77 10.72 -16.24
C SER A 291 -15.55 9.84 -15.27
N ILE A 292 -16.02 10.43 -14.16
CA ILE A 292 -16.93 9.78 -13.21
C ILE A 292 -18.24 10.56 -13.33
N SER A 293 -19.37 9.87 -13.40
CA SER A 293 -20.68 10.53 -13.42
C SER A 293 -20.93 11.23 -12.07
N LYS A 294 -21.45 12.47 -12.12
CA LYS A 294 -21.57 13.39 -10.97
C LYS A 294 -22.45 12.92 -9.79
N ASN A 295 -23.03 11.71 -9.83
CA ASN A 295 -23.90 11.22 -8.75
C ASN A 295 -23.13 10.63 -7.54
N ALA A 296 -21.80 10.59 -7.57
CA ALA A 296 -20.98 10.12 -6.45
C ALA A 296 -20.44 11.25 -5.54
N ASP A 297 -20.66 12.52 -5.90
CA ASP A 297 -20.18 13.71 -5.18
C ASP A 297 -21.27 14.40 -4.33
N GLU A 298 -22.38 13.73 -4.01
CA GLU A 298 -23.32 14.27 -3.03
C GLU A 298 -22.65 14.34 -1.65
N LYS A 299 -22.36 15.59 -1.27
CA LYS A 299 -21.89 16.10 0.02
C LYS A 299 -22.28 15.20 1.19
N PRO A 300 -21.42 14.97 2.20
CA PRO A 300 -21.89 14.46 3.48
C PRO A 300 -23.02 15.37 3.95
N SER A 301 -24.20 14.78 4.14
CA SER A 301 -25.39 15.49 4.59
C SER A 301 -25.06 16.24 5.88
N ARG A 302 -25.60 17.46 5.98
CA ARG A 302 -25.41 18.41 7.09
C ARG A 302 -25.89 17.90 8.47
N GLU A 303 -26.32 16.64 8.59
CA GLU A 303 -26.87 16.07 9.81
C GLU A 303 -25.84 15.46 10.78
N GLN A 304 -24.57 15.28 10.37
CA GLN A 304 -23.54 14.75 11.27
C GLN A 304 -22.80 15.81 12.11
N ALA A 305 -23.17 17.09 11.99
CA ALA A 305 -22.56 18.19 12.74
C ALA A 305 -23.23 18.51 14.09
N LEU A 306 -24.28 17.77 14.50
CA LEU A 306 -25.06 18.06 15.72
C LEU A 306 -25.01 16.99 16.82
N LEU A 307 -24.13 15.99 16.72
CA LEU A 307 -24.02 14.91 17.72
C LEU A 307 -22.79 15.01 18.66
N PHE A 308 -22.10 16.16 18.67
CA PHE A 308 -21.06 16.49 19.66
C PHE A 308 -21.21 17.93 20.15
N GLY A 309 -22.43 18.28 20.57
CA GLY A 309 -22.69 19.34 21.56
C GLY A 309 -22.78 18.72 22.94
#